data_AF-A0AAD4D3Z3-F1
#
_entry.id   AF-A0AAD4D3Z3-F1
#
_cell.length_a   1.000
_cell.length_b   1.000
_cell.length_c   1.000
_cell.angle_alpha   90.00
_cell.angle_beta   90.00
_cell.angle_gamma   90.00
#
_symmetry.space_group_name_H-M   'P 1'
#
loop_
_entity.id
_entity.type
_entity.pdbx_description
1 polymer ?
#
loop_
_entity_poly.entity_id
_entity_poly.type
_entity_poly.pdbx_seq_one_letter_code
_entity_poly.pdbx_strand_id
1 'polypeptide(L)'
;MTALTTFWLTLALVVLLFFGWAPPPGVVAASESGYRGALPQIPDRPIRMLPRSESRVREQSMGGGERFQRLSDTQDPSRWNTECLMQRQPAASSGDWTNSQPSTGHLQKRNSGERERARSSRRSVAGDKATVPAGSSPVYSLAVVNSTDMLCNGRSDICDLRYNQVTYPATHNSAAYDLKYDCQLSTQSCLKKETVCQAQAQNCTMGWEVRCTKISNTCIDRLPGWLHWLCGAFTSACQSTETVCLGWEQICTNSLEVCLLWGSACLEVIPNWAMPCLWENQPGHSIAQQLSDGIRFLDLGTCLSNNDTDIVMCHGNGITRAIGIPLDTVLSQILTFILANPYEVLTIEFNENDGDVAALSRIIVAKLLKYFTIPGTGLLFWPRSSMTEKWPTLREMILANKRIMVFMGDTYYPIPDPKPNWANQKDTWKMDGFRYTSDDTMPKQLNESYYGWCGKGAPTDGSFIQWQQIDINMGILAPDIINELKQGKVPQLCIGPLATETNYAFLEAIADFCYTRWPYWFRVRVNNYWDSDVFKIASHFNDMNVARVKAGSGNQITPY
;
A
#
# COMPACT_ATOMS: atom_id res chain seq x y z
N MET A 1 39.63 1.33 -3.55
CA MET A 1 40.10 0.50 -2.42
C MET A 1 41.61 0.25 -2.44
N THR A 2 42.25 0.02 -3.59
CA THR A 2 43.71 -0.22 -3.72
C THR A 2 44.62 1.00 -3.45
N ALA A 3 44.12 2.23 -3.62
CA ALA A 3 44.83 3.47 -3.28
C ALA A 3 44.80 3.78 -1.77
N LEU A 4 43.74 3.38 -1.06
CA LEU A 4 43.62 3.54 0.39
C LEU A 4 44.51 2.53 1.13
N THR A 5 44.62 1.29 0.66
CA THR A 5 45.48 0.27 1.27
C THR A 5 46.96 0.58 1.11
N THR A 6 47.37 1.16 -0.03
CA THR A 6 48.76 1.62 -0.25
C THR A 6 49.10 2.83 0.63
N PHE A 7 48.17 3.78 0.80
CA PHE A 7 48.32 4.92 1.70
C PHE A 7 48.55 4.51 3.17
N TRP A 8 47.75 3.57 3.70
CA TRP A 8 47.90 3.07 5.07
C TRP A 8 49.21 2.29 5.29
N LEU A 9 49.69 1.55 4.28
CA LEU A 9 50.98 0.84 4.32
C LEU A 9 52.17 1.81 4.33
N THR A 10 52.14 2.87 3.51
CA THR A 10 53.17 3.91 3.53
C THR A 10 53.15 4.76 4.80
N LEU A 11 51.97 5.07 5.33
CA LEU A 11 51.82 5.82 6.59
C LEU A 11 52.30 4.98 7.79
N ALA A 12 52.01 3.68 7.81
CA ALA A 12 52.50 2.76 8.83
C ALA A 12 54.04 2.63 8.80
N LEU A 13 54.64 2.58 7.61
CA LEU A 13 56.10 2.54 7.46
C LEU A 13 56.78 3.84 7.96
N VAL A 14 56.19 5.00 7.69
CA VAL A 14 56.70 6.30 8.15
C VAL A 14 56.53 6.46 9.67
N VAL A 15 55.42 6.01 10.25
CA VAL A 15 55.20 6.04 11.70
C VAL A 15 56.16 5.10 12.45
N LEU A 16 56.40 3.90 11.91
CA LEU A 16 57.35 2.90 12.47
C LEU A 16 58.80 3.38 12.44
N LEU A 17 59.20 4.15 11.43
CA LEU A 17 60.58 4.63 11.27
C LEU A 17 60.91 5.88 12.11
N PHE A 18 59.90 6.68 12.48
CA PHE A 18 60.14 8.01 13.08
C PHE A 18 59.69 8.19 14.54
N PHE A 19 58.76 7.40 15.07
CA PHE A 19 58.15 7.71 16.37
C PHE A 19 58.25 6.63 17.45
N GLY A 20 58.71 5.42 17.15
CA GLY A 20 58.64 4.32 18.12
C GLY A 20 57.20 4.00 18.53
N TRP A 21 56.96 2.83 19.09
CA TRP A 21 55.60 2.38 19.37
C TRP A 21 54.97 3.18 20.53
N ALA A 22 54.01 4.04 20.23
CA ALA A 22 53.09 4.63 21.19
C ALA A 22 51.66 4.44 20.68
N PRO A 23 50.76 3.76 21.43
CA PRO A 23 49.38 3.60 21.00
C PRO A 23 48.65 4.94 21.13
N PRO A 24 47.73 5.28 20.20
CA PRO A 24 46.95 6.50 20.30
C PRO A 24 46.00 6.46 21.51
N PRO A 25 45.77 7.60 22.21
CA PRO A 25 44.76 7.67 23.25
C PRO A 25 43.37 7.61 22.62
N GLY A 26 42.61 6.58 22.99
CA GLY A 26 41.14 6.60 22.98
C GLY A 26 40.47 6.85 21.65
N VAL A 27 40.65 5.97 20.66
CA VAL A 27 39.57 5.72 19.69
C VAL A 27 38.72 4.61 20.29
N VAL A 28 37.64 5.01 20.95
CA VAL A 28 36.52 4.10 21.16
C VAL A 28 36.02 3.73 19.77
N ALA A 29 36.27 2.50 19.36
CA ALA A 29 35.51 1.89 18.29
C ALA A 29 34.05 1.95 18.74
N ALA A 30 33.26 2.82 18.11
CA ALA A 30 31.83 2.59 18.05
C ALA A 30 31.66 1.27 17.31
N SER A 31 31.53 0.19 18.08
CA SER A 31 31.06 -1.08 17.56
C SER A 31 29.70 -0.81 16.91
N GLU A 32 29.56 -1.15 15.64
CA GLU A 32 28.29 -1.65 15.14
C GLU A 32 27.96 -2.91 15.93
N SER A 33 27.32 -2.73 17.09
CA SER A 33 26.60 -3.78 17.80
C SER A 33 25.17 -3.28 17.98
N GLY A 34 24.33 -3.65 17.02
CA GLY A 34 22.95 -3.21 17.01
C GLY A 34 22.02 -3.93 16.04
N TYR A 35 22.41 -5.05 15.43
CA TYR A 35 21.47 -5.98 14.79
C TYR A 35 22.09 -7.39 14.77
N ARG A 36 21.90 -8.14 15.87
CA ARG A 36 21.77 -9.59 15.79
C ARG A 36 20.38 -9.92 16.27
N GLY A 37 19.50 -10.19 15.31
CA GLY A 37 18.22 -10.84 15.59
C GLY A 37 18.48 -12.13 16.36
N ALA A 38 17.78 -12.28 17.47
CA ALA A 38 17.63 -13.54 18.14
C ALA A 38 16.90 -14.49 17.19
N LEU A 39 17.62 -15.48 16.65
CA LEU A 39 17.02 -16.70 16.13
C LEU A 39 16.61 -17.56 17.34
N PRO A 40 15.38 -18.08 17.41
CA PRO A 40 14.99 -19.00 18.47
C PRO A 40 15.77 -20.31 18.34
N GLN A 41 16.28 -20.78 19.48
CA GLN A 41 16.98 -22.06 19.58
C GLN A 41 16.01 -23.23 19.37
N ILE A 42 16.32 -24.08 18.39
CA ILE A 42 15.70 -25.40 18.22
C ILE A 42 16.62 -26.40 18.94
N PRO A 43 16.11 -27.21 19.89
CA PRO A 43 16.94 -28.20 20.58
C PRO A 43 17.22 -29.44 19.71
N ASP A 44 18.48 -29.86 19.75
CA ASP A 44 19.07 -31.02 19.07
C ASP A 44 18.29 -32.32 19.26
N ARG A 45 18.00 -33.02 18.13
CA ARG A 45 17.88 -34.49 18.08
C ARG A 45 18.47 -35.05 16.78
N PRO A 46 19.08 -36.26 16.83
CA PRO A 46 20.05 -36.71 15.83
C PRO A 46 19.42 -37.24 14.54
N ILE A 47 20.02 -36.88 13.41
CA ILE A 47 19.70 -37.34 12.06
C ILE A 47 20.19 -38.78 11.87
N ARG A 48 19.25 -39.70 11.62
CA ARG A 48 19.52 -41.06 11.15
C ARG A 48 19.55 -41.05 9.62
N MET A 49 20.73 -41.19 9.02
CA MET A 49 20.87 -41.48 7.59
C MET A 49 20.29 -42.86 7.27
N LEU A 50 19.60 -43.01 6.14
CA LEU A 50 19.49 -44.21 5.28
C LEU A 50 18.67 -43.86 3.99
N PRO A 51 18.73 -44.63 2.89
CA PRO A 51 19.38 -44.18 1.66
C PRO A 51 18.45 -43.89 0.46
N ARG A 52 19.01 -43.23 -0.56
CA ARG A 52 18.47 -43.09 -1.92
C ARG A 52 18.09 -44.45 -2.50
N SER A 53 16.86 -44.58 -2.97
CA SER A 53 16.48 -45.54 -4.00
C SER A 53 16.08 -44.80 -5.28
N GLU A 54 16.80 -45.11 -6.34
CA GLU A 54 16.36 -44.87 -7.72
C GLU A 54 15.17 -45.77 -8.03
N SER A 55 14.12 -45.24 -8.66
CA SER A 55 13.14 -46.08 -9.34
C SER A 55 12.71 -45.46 -10.68
N ARG A 56 13.23 -46.12 -11.70
CA ARG A 56 12.78 -46.26 -13.10
C ARG A 56 11.36 -45.80 -13.41
N VAL A 57 11.33 -45.00 -14.47
CA VAL A 57 10.30 -44.93 -15.52
C VAL A 57 9.65 -46.30 -15.77
N ARG A 58 8.32 -46.35 -15.70
CA ARG A 58 7.52 -47.40 -16.33
C ARG A 58 6.30 -46.77 -16.98
N GLU A 59 6.35 -46.69 -18.30
CA GLU A 59 5.19 -46.49 -19.16
C GLU A 59 4.18 -47.62 -18.93
N GLN A 60 2.92 -47.25 -18.69
CA GLN A 60 1.79 -48.09 -19.06
C GLN A 60 0.69 -47.19 -19.64
N SER A 61 0.42 -47.44 -20.92
CA SER A 61 -0.69 -46.93 -21.70
C SER A 61 -2.02 -47.63 -21.34
N MET A 62 -3.11 -46.96 -21.71
CA MET A 62 -4.51 -47.39 -21.93
C MET A 62 -5.42 -46.56 -21.02
N GLY A 63 -6.40 -45.78 -21.48
CA GLY A 63 -7.03 -45.63 -22.78
C GLY A 63 -8.42 -45.04 -22.48
N GLY A 64 -8.86 -44.03 -23.22
CA GLY A 64 -10.18 -43.40 -23.01
C GLY A 64 -10.14 -41.93 -23.35
N GLY A 65 -10.21 -41.62 -24.65
CA GLY A 65 -10.33 -40.25 -25.14
C GLY A 65 -11.77 -39.78 -25.08
N GLU A 66 -11.96 -38.54 -24.65
CA GLU A 66 -12.98 -37.68 -25.23
C GLU A 66 -12.38 -36.31 -25.58
N ARG A 67 -12.84 -35.84 -26.71
CA ARG A 67 -12.28 -34.85 -27.63
C ARG A 67 -12.64 -33.43 -27.18
N PHE A 68 -11.66 -32.60 -26.82
CA PHE A 68 -11.81 -31.15 -26.88
C PHE A 68 -10.96 -30.61 -28.04
N GLN A 69 -11.66 -30.10 -29.05
CA GLN A 69 -11.06 -29.47 -30.23
C GLN A 69 -10.38 -28.16 -29.83
N ARG A 70 -9.11 -28.08 -30.21
CA ARG A 70 -8.27 -26.88 -30.23
C ARG A 70 -8.86 -25.90 -31.26
N LEU A 71 -9.31 -24.73 -30.82
CA LEU A 71 -9.43 -23.55 -31.68
C LEU A 71 -8.16 -22.72 -31.46
N SER A 72 -7.11 -23.11 -32.18
CA SER A 72 -6.03 -22.19 -32.55
C SER A 72 -6.41 -21.64 -33.92
N ASP A 73 -6.68 -20.34 -34.02
CA ASP A 73 -6.15 -19.48 -35.09
C ASP A 73 -6.56 -18.02 -34.88
N THR A 74 -5.52 -17.19 -34.70
CA THR A 74 -5.35 -15.82 -35.20
C THR A 74 -6.38 -14.75 -34.82
N GLN A 75 -6.05 -13.96 -33.79
CA GLN A 75 -6.14 -12.49 -33.90
C GLN A 75 -4.82 -11.86 -33.43
N ASP A 76 -4.27 -11.06 -34.34
CA ASP A 76 -3.03 -10.29 -34.29
C ASP A 76 -3.02 -9.27 -33.12
N PRO A 77 -2.01 -9.26 -32.22
CA PRO A 77 -1.93 -8.32 -31.10
C PRO A 77 -1.60 -6.87 -31.49
N SER A 78 -1.31 -6.57 -32.75
CA SER A 78 -0.76 -5.26 -33.15
C SER A 78 -1.79 -4.14 -33.42
N ARG A 79 -3.09 -4.34 -33.12
CA ARG A 79 -4.16 -3.37 -33.45
C ARG A 79 -4.81 -2.62 -32.29
N TRP A 80 -4.39 -2.81 -31.04
CA TRP A 80 -5.10 -2.20 -29.89
C TRP A 80 -4.39 -1.01 -29.23
N ASN A 81 -3.45 -0.37 -29.92
CA ASN A 81 -2.85 0.87 -29.44
C ASN A 81 -3.17 2.02 -30.39
N THR A 82 -4.31 2.71 -30.17
CA THR A 82 -4.43 4.20 -30.28
C THR A 82 -5.85 4.78 -30.09
N GLU A 83 -6.94 4.01 -29.94
CA GLU A 83 -8.30 4.61 -29.98
C GLU A 83 -9.12 4.64 -28.67
N CYS A 84 -8.53 4.39 -27.49
CA CYS A 84 -9.29 4.42 -26.21
C CYS A 84 -8.80 5.44 -25.17
N LEU A 85 -8.21 6.58 -25.59
CA LEU A 85 -7.80 7.65 -24.65
C LEU A 85 -8.24 9.07 -25.00
N MET A 86 -9.21 9.25 -25.90
CA MET A 86 -9.90 10.54 -26.00
C MET A 86 -11.38 10.34 -26.28
N GLN A 87 -12.20 10.44 -25.23
CA GLN A 87 -13.51 11.13 -25.23
C GLN A 87 -14.27 10.86 -23.93
N ARG A 88 -14.46 11.92 -23.12
CA ARG A 88 -15.76 12.33 -22.54
C ARG A 88 -15.56 13.61 -21.71
N GLN A 89 -15.63 14.75 -22.38
CA GLN A 89 -16.18 15.99 -21.81
C GLN A 89 -17.46 16.32 -22.60
N PRO A 90 -18.54 16.80 -21.96
CA PRO A 90 -19.78 17.11 -22.67
C PRO A 90 -19.68 18.48 -23.37
N ALA A 91 -19.87 18.50 -24.69
CA ALA A 91 -19.98 19.72 -25.46
C ALA A 91 -21.43 20.24 -25.46
N ALA A 92 -21.59 21.50 -25.06
CA ALA A 92 -22.78 22.29 -25.30
C ALA A 92 -22.94 22.58 -26.80
N SER A 93 -24.19 22.56 -27.26
CA SER A 93 -24.61 22.79 -28.64
C SER A 93 -24.45 24.25 -29.09
N SER A 94 -23.80 24.47 -30.23
CA SER A 94 -24.07 25.63 -31.09
C SER A 94 -23.82 25.25 -32.56
N GLY A 95 -24.87 25.32 -33.38
CA GLY A 95 -24.79 25.12 -34.83
C GLY A 95 -24.37 26.38 -35.58
N ASP A 96 -23.40 26.20 -36.47
CA ASP A 96 -23.43 26.47 -37.91
C ASP A 96 -23.59 27.89 -38.52
N TRP A 97 -22.46 28.27 -39.15
CA TRP A 97 -22.25 28.82 -40.51
C TRP A 97 -22.40 30.33 -40.87
N THR A 98 -21.25 30.84 -41.34
CA THR A 98 -20.96 31.79 -42.45
C THR A 98 -20.88 33.32 -42.25
N ASN A 99 -19.64 33.82 -42.44
CA ASN A 99 -19.15 35.01 -43.18
C ASN A 99 -20.00 36.29 -43.30
N SER A 100 -19.50 37.40 -42.75
CA SER A 100 -19.10 38.61 -43.51
C SER A 100 -18.50 39.68 -42.59
N GLN A 101 -17.57 40.47 -43.15
CA GLN A 101 -16.72 41.47 -42.49
C GLN A 101 -17.39 42.88 -42.40
N PRO A 102 -16.75 43.90 -41.78
CA PRO A 102 -17.38 44.76 -40.78
C PRO A 102 -17.87 46.12 -41.31
N SER A 103 -18.80 46.76 -40.59
CA SER A 103 -18.96 48.21 -40.64
C SER A 103 -19.53 48.79 -39.34
N THR A 104 -19.17 50.06 -39.16
CA THR A 104 -19.28 50.96 -38.02
C THR A 104 -20.69 51.50 -37.74
N GLY A 105 -20.96 51.86 -36.47
CA GLY A 105 -21.70 53.09 -36.15
C GLY A 105 -23.06 52.98 -35.43
N HIS A 106 -23.14 53.71 -34.31
CA HIS A 106 -24.30 54.44 -33.74
C HIS A 106 -25.49 53.75 -33.05
N LEU A 107 -25.61 54.07 -31.74
CA LEU A 107 -26.76 54.68 -31.06
C LEU A 107 -28.17 54.49 -31.66
N GLN A 108 -29.10 53.87 -30.92
CA GLN A 108 -30.27 54.57 -30.34
C GLN A 108 -31.22 53.67 -29.52
N LYS A 109 -31.79 54.29 -28.48
CA LYS A 109 -32.94 53.88 -27.66
C LYS A 109 -34.25 53.79 -28.48
N ARG A 110 -35.16 52.87 -28.10
CA ARG A 110 -36.65 52.97 -28.07
C ARG A 110 -37.17 51.64 -27.49
N ASN A 111 -37.84 51.54 -26.34
CA ASN A 111 -39.15 52.02 -25.89
C ASN A 111 -40.36 51.63 -26.76
N SER A 112 -41.05 50.56 -26.35
CA SER A 112 -42.50 50.31 -26.43
C SER A 112 -42.71 48.90 -25.85
N GLY A 113 -43.47 48.62 -24.78
CA GLY A 113 -44.66 49.28 -24.28
C GLY A 113 -45.89 48.54 -24.78
N GLU A 114 -46.32 47.48 -24.06
CA GLU A 114 -47.74 47.10 -24.04
C GLU A 114 -48.10 46.30 -22.79
N ARG A 115 -49.25 46.69 -22.24
CA ARG A 115 -49.87 46.28 -20.98
C ARG A 115 -50.99 45.29 -21.30
N GLU A 116 -51.28 44.36 -20.38
CA GLU A 116 -52.63 44.12 -19.83
C GLU A 116 -52.51 43.12 -18.65
N ARG A 117 -52.68 43.60 -17.40
CA ARG A 117 -53.87 43.47 -16.53
C ARG A 117 -54.28 42.02 -16.19
N ALA A 118 -54.67 41.63 -14.98
CA ALA A 118 -54.58 42.11 -13.60
C ALA A 118 -55.47 41.19 -12.74
N ARG A 119 -54.97 40.64 -11.63
CA ARG A 119 -55.62 40.47 -10.30
C ARG A 119 -54.79 39.48 -9.48
N SER A 120 -54.03 39.83 -8.43
CA SER A 120 -54.30 40.56 -7.17
C SER A 120 -55.05 39.77 -6.10
N SER A 121 -54.29 39.34 -5.08
CA SER A 121 -54.60 39.51 -3.64
C SER A 121 -53.33 39.18 -2.83
N ARG A 122 -52.47 40.17 -2.47
CA ARG A 122 -52.34 40.85 -1.15
C ARG A 122 -52.35 39.86 0.03
N ARG A 123 -51.36 39.85 0.95
CA ARG A 123 -50.93 40.98 1.80
C ARG A 123 -49.54 40.73 2.45
N SER A 124 -48.86 41.85 2.69
CA SER A 124 -47.57 42.13 3.35
C SER A 124 -47.36 41.55 4.76
N VAL A 125 -46.10 41.42 5.21
CA VAL A 125 -45.46 42.23 6.29
C VAL A 125 -43.99 41.82 6.50
N ALA A 126 -43.15 42.86 6.64
CA ALA A 126 -41.87 43.03 7.35
C ALA A 126 -40.84 41.90 7.47
N GLY A 127 -39.58 42.29 7.26
CA GLY A 127 -38.42 41.46 7.54
C GLY A 127 -38.23 41.22 9.03
N ASP A 128 -37.77 40.01 9.33
CA ASP A 128 -37.05 39.69 10.54
C ASP A 128 -35.87 38.78 10.18
N LYS A 129 -34.72 39.08 10.77
CA LYS A 129 -33.52 38.25 10.73
C LYS A 129 -33.85 36.90 11.37
N ALA A 130 -34.02 35.86 10.56
CA ALA A 130 -34.12 34.49 11.04
C ALA A 130 -32.72 33.92 11.23
N THR A 131 -32.26 33.95 12.47
CA THR A 131 -31.18 33.11 13.00
C THR A 131 -31.50 31.65 12.65
N VAL A 132 -30.62 30.98 11.89
CA VAL A 132 -30.73 29.54 11.65
C VAL A 132 -30.48 28.83 12.97
N PRO A 133 -31.42 28.09 13.55
CA PRO A 133 -31.08 27.17 14.62
C PRO A 133 -30.28 26.04 13.98
N ALA A 134 -29.13 25.72 14.57
CA ALA A 134 -28.43 24.47 14.34
C ALA A 134 -29.35 23.31 14.76
N GLY A 135 -30.23 22.90 13.85
CA GLY A 135 -31.07 21.74 13.97
C GLY A 135 -30.20 20.52 13.71
N SER A 136 -29.77 19.87 14.78
CA SER A 136 -29.41 18.46 14.77
C SER A 136 -30.49 17.66 14.04
N SER A 137 -30.19 17.16 12.85
CA SER A 137 -30.99 16.07 12.28
C SER A 137 -31.02 14.94 13.32
N PRO A 138 -32.20 14.49 13.77
CA PRO A 138 -32.24 13.31 14.61
C PRO A 138 -31.77 12.16 13.73
N VAL A 139 -30.62 11.58 14.08
CA VAL A 139 -30.29 10.23 13.62
C VAL A 139 -31.38 9.36 14.21
N TYR A 140 -32.41 9.07 13.43
CA TYR A 140 -33.39 8.05 13.76
C TYR A 140 -32.60 6.75 13.83
N SER A 141 -32.19 6.37 15.04
CA SER A 141 -31.76 5.02 15.35
C SER A 141 -32.98 4.15 15.10
N LEU A 142 -33.11 3.65 13.87
CA LEU A 142 -34.05 2.58 13.57
C LEU A 142 -33.65 1.45 14.50
N ALA A 143 -34.51 1.16 15.48
CA ALA A 143 -34.34 0.00 16.33
C ALA A 143 -34.25 -1.21 15.40
N VAL A 144 -33.07 -1.83 15.32
CA VAL A 144 -32.85 -3.05 14.56
C VAL A 144 -33.82 -4.08 15.09
N VAL A 145 -34.72 -4.56 14.23
CA VAL A 145 -35.71 -5.57 14.61
C VAL A 145 -35.16 -6.93 14.19
N ASN A 146 -35.13 -7.87 15.14
CA ASN A 146 -34.90 -9.26 14.79
C ASN A 146 -36.10 -9.78 13.99
N SER A 147 -35.92 -9.86 12.67
CA SER A 147 -36.94 -10.26 11.71
C SER A 147 -36.38 -11.33 10.78
N THR A 148 -37.25 -12.18 10.24
CA THR A 148 -36.94 -13.05 9.11
C THR A 148 -36.64 -12.27 7.83
N ASP A 149 -37.11 -11.02 7.76
CA ASP A 149 -36.87 -10.08 6.65
C ASP A 149 -35.60 -9.24 6.85
N MET A 150 -34.82 -9.51 7.92
CA MET A 150 -33.53 -8.88 8.14
C MET A 150 -32.59 -9.20 6.97
N LEU A 151 -32.03 -8.17 6.34
CA LEU A 151 -31.06 -8.30 5.26
C LEU A 151 -29.66 -7.97 5.76
N CYS A 152 -28.93 -9.00 6.22
CA CYS A 152 -27.54 -8.84 6.67
C CYS A 152 -26.65 -8.68 5.44
N ASN A 153 -25.95 -7.55 5.32
CA ASN A 153 -25.20 -7.21 4.11
C ASN A 153 -26.01 -7.39 2.81
N GLY A 154 -27.29 -7.00 2.85
CA GLY A 154 -28.21 -7.09 1.71
C GLY A 154 -28.86 -8.47 1.48
N ARG A 155 -28.57 -9.47 2.31
CA ARG A 155 -29.07 -10.85 2.14
C ARG A 155 -29.60 -11.45 3.44
N SER A 156 -30.80 -12.04 3.41
CA SER A 156 -31.41 -12.67 4.58
C SER A 156 -30.83 -14.05 4.89
N ASP A 157 -30.39 -14.78 3.87
CA ASP A 157 -29.93 -16.16 3.97
C ASP A 157 -28.53 -16.30 4.56
N ILE A 158 -27.77 -15.20 4.64
CA ILE A 158 -26.45 -15.16 5.30
C ILE A 158 -26.50 -14.63 6.73
N CYS A 159 -27.66 -14.18 7.22
CA CYS A 159 -27.77 -13.62 8.58
C CYS A 159 -27.35 -14.60 9.68
N ASP A 160 -27.65 -15.88 9.50
CA ASP A 160 -27.37 -16.92 10.49
C ASP A 160 -26.02 -17.63 10.22
N LEU A 161 -25.29 -17.20 9.19
CA LEU A 161 -23.90 -17.58 9.02
C LEU A 161 -23.03 -16.85 10.03
N ARG A 162 -22.05 -17.57 10.59
CA ARG A 162 -20.96 -16.97 11.36
C ARG A 162 -20.15 -16.02 10.50
N TYR A 163 -19.54 -15.02 11.11
CA TYR A 163 -18.71 -14.03 10.43
C TYR A 163 -17.64 -14.69 9.54
N ASN A 164 -17.02 -15.77 9.99
CA ASN A 164 -16.02 -16.52 9.24
C ASN A 164 -16.60 -17.55 8.22
N GLN A 165 -17.93 -17.65 8.12
CA GLN A 165 -18.64 -18.44 7.12
C GLN A 165 -19.12 -17.59 5.94
N VAL A 166 -19.05 -16.26 6.06
CA VAL A 166 -19.45 -15.32 5.01
C VAL A 166 -18.25 -14.97 4.15
N THR A 167 -18.43 -14.98 2.84
CA THR A 167 -17.49 -14.44 1.87
C THR A 167 -17.76 -12.96 1.66
N TYR A 168 -16.77 -12.11 1.93
CA TYR A 168 -16.87 -10.66 1.73
C TYR A 168 -16.23 -10.21 0.43
N PRO A 169 -16.89 -9.37 -0.39
CA PRO A 169 -16.23 -8.61 -1.44
C PRO A 169 -15.32 -7.55 -0.79
N ALA A 170 -14.07 -7.51 -1.24
CA ALA A 170 -13.00 -6.74 -0.63
C ALA A 170 -12.17 -5.99 -1.68
N THR A 171 -11.55 -4.90 -1.25
CA THR A 171 -10.61 -4.11 -2.06
C THR A 171 -9.23 -4.15 -1.43
N HIS A 172 -8.19 -4.34 -2.25
CA HIS A 172 -6.80 -4.22 -1.81
C HIS A 172 -6.39 -2.75 -1.80
N ASN A 173 -5.68 -2.34 -0.74
CA ASN A 173 -5.32 -0.95 -0.51
C ASN A 173 -6.48 -0.01 -0.85
N SER A 174 -7.62 -0.25 -0.18
CA SER A 174 -8.94 0.35 -0.44
C SER A 174 -8.90 1.87 -0.55
N ALA A 175 -7.96 2.52 0.14
CA ALA A 175 -7.80 3.98 0.08
C ALA A 175 -6.62 4.46 -0.79
N ALA A 176 -6.09 3.61 -1.67
CA ALA A 176 -5.13 3.95 -2.70
C ALA A 176 -5.87 4.52 -3.94
N TYR A 177 -6.35 5.74 -3.78
CA TYR A 177 -6.96 6.58 -4.80
C TYR A 177 -6.61 8.04 -4.53
N ASP A 178 -6.58 8.86 -5.59
CA ASP A 178 -6.15 10.26 -5.54
C ASP A 178 -4.78 10.42 -4.87
N LEU A 179 -3.87 9.49 -5.16
CA LEU A 179 -2.54 9.43 -4.55
C LEU A 179 -1.62 10.48 -5.14
N LYS A 180 -0.67 10.92 -4.31
CA LYS A 180 0.45 11.78 -4.69
C LYS A 180 1.73 11.13 -4.21
N TYR A 181 2.77 11.18 -5.04
CA TYR A 181 4.08 10.72 -4.62
C TYR A 181 4.57 11.53 -3.41
N ASP A 182 5.18 10.85 -2.43
CA ASP A 182 5.65 11.50 -1.21
C ASP A 182 6.97 12.26 -1.43
N CYS A 183 6.85 13.43 -2.07
CA CYS A 183 7.96 14.33 -2.30
C CYS A 183 8.62 14.80 -1.00
N GLN A 184 7.86 14.92 0.09
CA GLN A 184 8.40 15.36 1.37
C GLN A 184 9.35 14.31 1.94
N LEU A 185 8.90 13.05 2.05
CA LEU A 185 9.76 11.97 2.54
C LEU A 185 10.96 11.75 1.61
N SER A 186 10.73 11.77 0.29
CA SER A 186 11.79 11.61 -0.72
C SER A 186 12.87 12.69 -0.56
N THR A 187 12.45 13.95 -0.41
CA THR A 187 13.36 15.09 -0.19
C THR A 187 14.09 14.99 1.13
N GLN A 188 13.39 14.71 2.23
CA GLN A 188 14.02 14.54 3.55
C GLN A 188 15.04 13.40 3.55
N SER A 189 14.73 12.29 2.88
CA SER A 189 15.64 11.15 2.72
C SER A 189 16.89 11.52 1.91
N CYS A 190 16.74 12.36 0.89
CA CYS A 190 17.85 12.91 0.10
C CYS A 190 18.73 13.82 0.98
N LEU A 191 18.13 14.84 1.61
CA LEU A 191 18.84 15.79 2.48
C LEU A 191 19.59 15.10 3.63
N LYS A 192 19.00 14.08 4.25
CA LYS A 192 19.66 13.30 5.32
C LYS A 192 20.91 12.58 4.83
N LYS A 193 20.94 12.06 3.60
CA LYS A 193 22.13 11.42 3.03
C LYS A 193 23.20 12.45 2.71
N GLU A 194 22.81 13.58 2.12
CA GLU A 194 23.77 14.61 1.71
C GLU A 194 24.37 15.38 2.88
N THR A 195 23.63 15.59 3.97
CA THR A 195 24.21 16.16 5.21
C THR A 195 25.31 15.30 5.81
N VAL A 196 25.20 13.97 5.72
CA VAL A 196 26.29 13.06 6.12
C VAL A 196 27.48 13.18 5.15
N CYS A 197 27.23 13.28 3.84
CA CYS A 197 28.26 13.52 2.83
C CYS A 197 29.03 14.82 3.14
N GLN A 198 28.31 15.92 3.38
CA GLN A 198 28.89 17.22 3.71
C GLN A 198 29.72 17.17 5.00
N ALA A 199 29.21 16.55 6.07
CA ALA A 199 29.96 16.42 7.32
C ALA A 199 31.26 15.62 7.14
N GLN A 200 31.23 14.55 6.34
CA GLN A 200 32.42 13.76 6.00
C GLN A 200 33.41 14.56 5.15
N ALA A 201 32.92 15.32 4.18
CA ALA A 201 33.76 16.16 3.32
C ALA A 201 34.42 17.31 4.09
N GLN A 202 33.66 18.01 4.93
CA GLN A 202 34.18 19.04 5.82
C GLN A 202 35.23 18.48 6.77
N ASN A 203 35.03 17.28 7.33
CA ASN A 203 36.04 16.64 8.17
C ASN A 203 37.33 16.28 7.38
N CYS A 204 37.21 15.97 6.09
CA CYS A 204 38.35 15.74 5.19
C CYS A 204 39.15 17.03 4.99
N THR A 205 38.47 18.16 4.71
CA THR A 205 39.11 19.44 4.42
C THR A 205 39.57 20.20 5.67
N MET A 206 38.93 19.97 6.83
CA MET A 206 39.16 20.73 8.07
C MET A 206 40.61 20.66 8.56
N GLY A 207 41.35 21.76 8.39
CA GLY A 207 42.73 21.90 8.84
C GLY A 207 43.75 21.05 8.07
N TRP A 208 43.36 20.49 6.91
CA TRP A 208 44.22 19.62 6.11
C TRP A 208 45.46 20.36 5.59
N GLU A 209 45.27 21.55 4.99
CA GLU A 209 46.34 22.41 4.49
C GLU A 209 47.37 22.75 5.57
N VAL A 210 46.89 23.17 6.75
CA VAL A 210 47.72 23.55 7.91
C VAL A 210 48.51 22.34 8.42
N ARG A 211 47.90 21.15 8.49
CA ARG A 211 48.58 19.91 8.91
C ARG A 211 49.62 19.47 7.87
N CYS A 212 49.30 19.48 6.58
CA CYS A 212 50.23 19.15 5.50
C CYS A 212 51.47 20.05 5.54
N THR A 213 51.25 21.37 5.61
CA THR A 213 52.31 22.38 5.63
C THR A 213 53.18 22.23 6.88
N LYS A 214 52.57 22.05 8.06
CA LYS A 214 53.30 21.88 9.31
C LYS A 214 54.17 20.63 9.32
N ILE A 215 53.64 19.50 8.85
CA ILE A 215 54.40 18.23 8.81
C ILE A 215 55.52 18.31 7.76
N SER A 216 55.26 18.92 6.60
CA SER A 216 56.26 19.14 5.56
C SER A 216 57.43 19.99 6.07
N ASN A 217 57.14 21.12 6.71
CA ASN A 217 58.17 21.99 7.29
C ASN A 217 58.96 21.28 8.41
N THR A 218 58.26 20.57 9.31
CA THR A 218 58.92 19.80 10.37
C THR A 218 59.80 18.66 9.83
N CYS A 219 59.43 18.08 8.68
CA CYS A 219 60.22 17.05 8.00
C CYS A 219 61.54 17.62 7.48
N ILE A 220 61.49 18.80 6.85
CA ILE A 220 62.68 19.52 6.36
C ILE A 220 63.60 19.92 7.53
N ASP A 221 63.04 20.36 8.66
CA ASP A 221 63.83 20.76 9.82
C ASP A 221 64.58 19.60 10.51
N ARG A 222 64.08 18.36 10.39
CA ARG A 222 64.61 17.19 11.11
C ARG A 222 65.49 16.27 10.27
N LEU A 223 65.35 16.29 8.94
CA LEU A 223 66.10 15.40 8.06
C LEU A 223 67.32 16.09 7.46
N PRO A 224 68.45 15.37 7.29
CA PRO A 224 69.58 15.92 6.56
C PRO A 224 69.20 16.15 5.08
N GLY A 225 69.83 17.16 4.45
CA GLY A 225 69.45 17.66 3.12
C GLY A 225 69.31 16.60 2.01
N TRP A 226 70.09 15.53 2.07
CA TRP A 226 70.03 14.42 1.10
C TRP A 226 68.76 13.56 1.21
N LEU A 227 67.97 13.70 2.29
CA LEU A 227 66.68 13.03 2.51
C LEU A 227 65.46 13.93 2.29
N HIS A 228 65.64 15.22 1.97
CA HIS A 228 64.53 16.16 1.76
C HIS A 228 63.56 15.73 0.64
N TRP A 229 64.00 14.90 -0.31
CA TRP A 229 63.12 14.35 -1.35
C TRP A 229 61.94 13.54 -0.78
N LEU A 230 62.11 12.91 0.39
CA LEU A 230 61.02 12.23 1.11
C LEU A 230 59.96 13.22 1.61
N CYS A 231 60.38 14.40 2.08
CA CYS A 231 59.47 15.46 2.49
C CYS A 231 58.71 16.04 1.28
N GLY A 232 59.37 16.17 0.12
CA GLY A 232 58.74 16.55 -1.14
C GLY A 232 57.69 15.54 -1.61
N ALA A 233 58.02 14.23 -1.55
CA ALA A 233 57.08 13.15 -1.87
C ALA A 233 55.87 13.14 -0.92
N PHE A 234 56.10 13.31 0.39
CA PHE A 234 55.03 13.45 1.38
C PHE A 234 54.14 14.67 1.08
N THR A 235 54.74 15.83 0.80
CA THR A 235 54.00 17.07 0.48
C THR A 235 53.12 16.89 -0.75
N SER A 236 53.66 16.31 -1.81
CA SER A 236 52.92 16.03 -3.04
C SER A 236 51.75 15.07 -2.78
N ALA A 237 51.97 13.98 -2.03
CA ALA A 237 50.91 13.06 -1.63
C ALA A 237 49.85 13.76 -0.75
N CYS A 238 50.27 14.62 0.18
CA CYS A 238 49.39 15.36 1.08
C CYS A 238 48.49 16.36 0.35
N GLN A 239 49.06 17.13 -0.58
CA GLN A 239 48.35 18.09 -1.45
C GLN A 239 47.42 17.38 -2.46
N SER A 240 47.83 16.21 -2.97
CA SER A 240 46.94 15.41 -3.83
C SER A 240 45.69 14.94 -3.09
N THR A 241 45.84 14.61 -1.80
CA THR A 241 44.73 14.20 -0.93
C THR A 241 43.81 15.37 -0.60
N GLU A 242 44.37 16.56 -0.41
CA GLU A 242 43.62 17.81 -0.25
C GLU A 242 42.72 18.10 -1.46
N THR A 243 43.26 17.93 -2.66
CA THR A 243 42.51 18.11 -3.92
C THR A 243 41.33 17.14 -4.00
N VAL A 244 41.52 15.90 -3.54
CA VAL A 244 40.43 14.90 -3.44
C VAL A 244 39.38 15.32 -2.41
N CYS A 245 39.80 15.81 -1.24
CA CYS A 245 38.86 16.29 -0.21
C CYS A 245 38.01 17.48 -0.71
N LEU A 246 38.63 18.46 -1.39
CA LEU A 246 37.93 19.62 -1.95
C LEU A 246 36.96 19.21 -3.08
N GLY A 247 37.39 18.30 -3.97
CA GLY A 247 36.51 17.74 -5.00
C GLY A 247 35.33 16.98 -4.39
N TRP A 248 35.55 16.24 -3.30
CA TRP A 248 34.51 15.55 -2.56
C TRP A 248 33.51 16.52 -1.90
N GLU A 249 34.00 17.62 -1.30
CA GLU A 249 33.16 18.68 -0.73
C GLU A 249 32.27 19.35 -1.78
N GLN A 250 32.81 19.61 -2.97
CA GLN A 250 32.04 20.15 -4.09
C GLN A 250 30.95 19.17 -4.56
N ILE A 251 31.25 17.88 -4.65
CA ILE A 251 30.26 16.85 -5.01
C ILE A 251 29.11 16.84 -4.00
N CYS A 252 29.41 16.76 -2.70
CA CYS A 252 28.37 16.77 -1.66
C CYS A 252 27.53 18.05 -1.67
N THR A 253 28.14 19.21 -1.96
CA THR A 253 27.43 20.49 -2.06
C THR A 253 26.47 20.52 -3.24
N ASN A 254 26.93 20.14 -4.43
CA ASN A 254 26.09 20.05 -5.62
C ASN A 254 24.94 19.06 -5.43
N SER A 255 25.18 17.91 -4.81
CA SER A 255 24.14 16.92 -4.51
C SER A 255 23.07 17.47 -3.56
N LEU A 256 23.46 18.27 -2.55
CA LEU A 256 22.51 18.93 -1.65
C LEU A 256 21.60 19.90 -2.42
N GLU A 257 22.15 20.69 -3.34
CA GLU A 257 21.37 21.60 -4.19
C GLU A 257 20.37 20.82 -5.05
N VAL A 258 20.76 19.66 -5.59
CA VAL A 258 19.85 18.77 -6.32
C VAL A 258 18.71 18.27 -5.43
N CYS A 259 19.00 17.88 -4.18
CA CYS A 259 17.94 17.47 -3.23
C CYS A 259 16.95 18.61 -2.95
N LEU A 260 17.42 19.84 -2.79
CA LEU A 260 16.58 21.01 -2.56
C LEU A 260 15.72 21.34 -3.78
N LEU A 261 16.32 21.28 -4.98
CA LEU A 261 15.62 21.46 -6.25
C LEU A 261 14.54 20.39 -6.43
N TRP A 262 14.87 19.11 -6.14
CA TRP A 262 13.92 18.00 -6.16
C TRP A 262 12.71 18.29 -5.29
N GLY A 263 12.91 18.79 -4.06
CA GLY A 263 11.79 19.13 -3.17
C GLY A 263 10.82 20.15 -3.77
N SER A 264 11.31 21.11 -4.54
CA SER A 264 10.47 22.11 -5.21
C SER A 264 9.81 21.62 -6.50
N ALA A 265 10.46 20.74 -7.25
CA ALA A 265 10.03 20.30 -8.58
C ALA A 265 9.33 18.92 -8.59
N CYS A 266 9.42 18.16 -7.50
CA CYS A 266 9.06 16.73 -7.48
C CYS A 266 7.63 16.43 -7.93
N LEU A 267 6.64 17.26 -7.58
CA LEU A 267 5.26 17.05 -8.05
C LEU A 267 5.06 17.43 -9.52
N GLU A 268 5.87 18.34 -10.07
CA GLU A 268 5.76 18.80 -11.46
C GLU A 268 6.43 17.82 -12.44
N VAL A 269 7.48 17.13 -11.99
CA VAL A 269 8.23 16.18 -12.83
C VAL A 269 7.58 14.81 -12.90
N ILE A 270 6.66 14.49 -11.99
CA ILE A 270 5.96 13.21 -11.99
C ILE A 270 4.84 13.26 -13.02
N PRO A 271 4.87 12.40 -14.04
CA PRO A 271 3.82 12.40 -15.05
C PRO A 271 2.45 12.08 -14.45
N ASN A 272 1.39 12.74 -14.93
CA ASN A 272 0.02 12.51 -14.45
C ASN A 272 -0.46 11.06 -14.61
N TRP A 273 0.14 10.29 -15.52
CA TRP A 273 -0.18 8.87 -15.70
C TRP A 273 0.42 7.98 -14.58
N ALA A 274 1.47 8.44 -13.88
CA ALA A 274 2.27 7.59 -13.01
C ALA A 274 1.50 7.11 -11.78
N MET A 275 0.81 8.01 -11.07
CA MET A 275 0.01 7.63 -9.89
C MET A 275 -1.06 6.59 -10.21
N PRO A 276 -1.99 6.84 -11.16
CA PRO A 276 -3.03 5.86 -11.50
C PRO A 276 -2.47 4.56 -12.10
N CYS A 277 -1.32 4.63 -12.77
CA CYS A 277 -0.71 3.45 -13.38
C CYS A 277 0.00 2.54 -12.37
N LEU A 278 0.73 3.12 -11.41
CA LEU A 278 1.73 2.41 -10.61
C LEU A 278 1.38 2.29 -9.12
N TRP A 279 0.48 3.13 -8.60
CA TRP A 279 0.18 3.18 -7.17
C TRP A 279 -1.30 3.11 -6.81
N GLU A 280 -2.21 3.52 -7.69
CA GLU A 280 -3.64 3.52 -7.35
C GLU A 280 -4.29 2.16 -7.63
N ASN A 281 -4.83 1.56 -6.57
CA ASN A 281 -5.57 0.31 -6.65
C ASN A 281 -7.05 0.56 -6.94
N GLN A 282 -7.58 1.70 -6.50
CA GLN A 282 -9.00 2.03 -6.62
C GLN A 282 -9.26 3.44 -7.19
N PRO A 283 -8.57 3.89 -8.27
CA PRO A 283 -8.72 5.24 -8.84
C PRO A 283 -10.18 5.68 -8.98
N GLY A 284 -10.49 6.89 -8.52
CA GLY A 284 -11.83 7.49 -8.62
C GLY A 284 -12.91 6.91 -7.69
N HIS A 285 -12.59 5.90 -6.86
CA HIS A 285 -13.57 5.22 -6.02
C HIS A 285 -13.24 5.39 -4.54
N SER A 286 -13.85 6.41 -3.93
CA SER A 286 -13.70 6.68 -2.49
C SER A 286 -14.16 5.51 -1.61
N ILE A 287 -13.81 5.54 -0.32
CA ILE A 287 -14.27 4.52 0.64
C ILE A 287 -15.81 4.54 0.73
N ALA A 288 -16.42 5.72 0.74
CA ALA A 288 -17.87 5.87 0.70
C ALA A 288 -18.49 5.23 -0.56
N GLN A 289 -17.86 5.41 -1.73
CA GLN A 289 -18.32 4.80 -2.98
C GLN A 289 -18.22 3.26 -2.91
N GLN A 290 -17.06 2.74 -2.49
CA GLN A 290 -16.86 1.29 -2.31
C GLN A 290 -17.90 0.66 -1.39
N LEU A 291 -18.18 1.29 -0.25
CA LEU A 291 -19.20 0.82 0.69
C LEU A 291 -20.61 0.90 0.07
N SER A 292 -20.93 1.97 -0.67
CA SER A 292 -22.20 2.09 -1.39
C SER A 292 -22.39 0.98 -2.43
N ASP A 293 -21.32 0.60 -3.13
CA ASP A 293 -21.35 -0.38 -4.21
C ASP A 293 -21.40 -1.84 -3.71
N GLY A 294 -21.14 -2.06 -2.41
CA GLY A 294 -21.30 -3.37 -1.78
C GLY A 294 -20.02 -3.95 -1.17
N ILE A 295 -18.88 -3.23 -1.22
CA ILE A 295 -17.67 -3.67 -0.53
C ILE A 295 -17.93 -3.70 0.98
N ARG A 296 -17.53 -4.79 1.65
CA ARG A 296 -17.73 -4.97 3.10
C ARG A 296 -16.45 -5.33 3.85
N PHE A 297 -15.34 -5.39 3.14
CA PHE A 297 -14.03 -5.64 3.69
C PHE A 297 -13.04 -4.65 3.08
N LEU A 298 -12.51 -3.76 3.92
CA LEU A 298 -11.57 -2.72 3.51
C LEU A 298 -10.17 -3.07 4.01
N ASP A 299 -9.25 -3.33 3.09
CA ASP A 299 -7.82 -3.42 3.38
C ASP A 299 -7.17 -2.04 3.27
N LEU A 300 -6.51 -1.55 4.32
CA LEU A 300 -5.94 -0.21 4.40
C LEU A 300 -4.41 -0.26 4.51
N GLY A 301 -3.73 0.33 3.52
CA GLY A 301 -2.31 0.68 3.58
C GLY A 301 -2.09 2.00 4.31
N THR A 302 -1.19 2.03 5.30
CA THR A 302 -1.02 3.18 6.21
C THR A 302 0.42 3.68 6.28
N CYS A 303 0.61 4.99 6.14
CA CYS A 303 1.92 5.61 6.23
C CYS A 303 1.94 6.66 7.34
N LEU A 304 3.05 6.70 8.10
CA LEU A 304 3.29 7.84 8.97
C LEU A 304 3.56 9.09 8.15
N SER A 305 2.95 10.18 8.61
CA SER A 305 3.12 11.51 8.06
C SER A 305 3.24 12.53 9.20
N ASN A 306 3.57 13.77 8.84
CA ASN A 306 3.70 14.89 9.77
C ASN A 306 4.65 14.58 10.94
N ASN A 307 5.87 14.12 10.64
CA ASN A 307 6.88 13.75 11.64
C ASN A 307 6.34 12.76 12.70
N ASP A 308 5.76 11.66 12.23
CA ASP A 308 5.25 10.55 13.06
C ASP A 308 4.08 10.94 13.99
N THR A 309 3.37 12.03 13.68
CA THR A 309 2.21 12.49 14.47
C THR A 309 0.87 12.15 13.84
N ASP A 310 0.84 11.78 12.56
CA ASP A 310 -0.41 11.46 11.86
C ASP A 310 -0.27 10.27 10.90
N ILE A 311 -1.41 9.77 10.42
CA ILE A 311 -1.51 8.67 9.46
C ILE A 311 -2.27 9.13 8.23
N VAL A 312 -1.65 8.87 7.07
CA VAL A 312 -2.28 8.97 5.75
C VAL A 312 -2.39 7.59 5.14
N MET A 313 -3.34 7.43 4.21
CA MET A 313 -3.43 6.24 3.38
C MET A 313 -2.27 6.24 2.40
N CYS A 314 -1.74 5.08 2.04
CA CYS A 314 -0.63 5.02 1.10
C CYS A 314 -0.52 3.68 0.38
N HIS A 315 0.30 3.69 -0.66
CA HIS A 315 0.71 2.53 -1.42
C HIS A 315 2.23 2.57 -1.65
N GLY A 316 2.91 1.43 -1.53
CA GLY A 316 4.37 1.35 -1.56
C GLY A 316 5.03 1.71 -0.23
N ASN A 317 6.35 1.80 -0.21
CA ASN A 317 7.14 2.02 1.00
C ASN A 317 8.36 2.92 0.76
N GLY A 318 8.91 3.48 1.85
CA GLY A 318 10.09 4.33 1.80
C GLY A 318 10.03 5.43 0.75
N ILE A 319 11.12 5.63 0.01
CA ILE A 319 11.23 6.68 -1.02
C ILE A 319 10.37 6.42 -2.26
N THR A 320 9.73 5.25 -2.40
CA THR A 320 8.87 4.93 -3.54
C THR A 320 7.39 4.95 -3.18
N ARG A 321 7.03 5.40 -1.97
CA ARG A 321 5.63 5.44 -1.54
C ARG A 321 4.86 6.60 -2.18
N ALA A 322 3.58 6.37 -2.42
CA ALA A 322 2.60 7.40 -2.72
C ALA A 322 1.59 7.50 -1.57
N ILE A 323 1.25 8.72 -1.19
CA ILE A 323 0.38 9.05 -0.06
C ILE A 323 -0.94 9.64 -0.55
N GLY A 324 -2.01 9.35 0.17
CA GLY A 324 -3.37 9.76 -0.13
C GLY A 324 -4.00 10.53 1.02
N ILE A 325 -5.32 10.36 1.16
CA ILE A 325 -6.11 11.06 2.15
C ILE A 325 -5.74 10.66 3.60
N PRO A 326 -5.99 11.52 4.60
CA PRO A 326 -5.78 11.19 6.01
C PRO A 326 -6.66 10.04 6.49
N LEU A 327 -6.17 9.24 7.45
CA LEU A 327 -6.94 8.16 8.09
C LEU A 327 -8.26 8.67 8.71
N ASP A 328 -8.29 9.88 9.29
CA ASP A 328 -9.53 10.51 9.78
C ASP A 328 -10.63 10.57 8.72
N THR A 329 -10.27 10.88 7.48
CA THR A 329 -11.23 10.98 6.36
C THR A 329 -11.81 9.61 6.04
N VAL A 330 -10.98 8.57 6.00
CA VAL A 330 -11.42 7.18 5.79
C VAL A 330 -12.35 6.71 6.91
N LEU A 331 -11.94 6.89 8.18
CA LEU A 331 -12.75 6.46 9.31
C LEU A 331 -14.08 7.22 9.41
N SER A 332 -14.10 8.51 9.03
CA SER A 332 -15.33 9.30 8.94
C SER A 332 -16.30 8.78 7.88
N GLN A 333 -15.81 8.38 6.71
CA GLN A 333 -16.64 7.77 5.66
C GLN A 333 -17.23 6.42 6.11
N ILE A 334 -16.42 5.57 6.75
CA ILE A 334 -16.88 4.28 7.30
C ILE A 334 -17.93 4.50 8.40
N LEU A 335 -17.69 5.45 9.33
CA LEU A 335 -18.62 5.79 10.39
C LEU A 335 -19.96 6.28 9.83
N THR A 336 -19.91 7.16 8.83
CA THR A 336 -21.11 7.70 8.18
C THR A 336 -21.93 6.57 7.57
N PHE A 337 -21.28 5.66 6.84
CA PHE A 337 -21.93 4.53 6.21
C PHE A 337 -22.54 3.56 7.24
N ILE A 338 -21.78 3.14 8.26
CA ILE A 338 -22.24 2.13 9.21
C ILE A 338 -23.41 2.65 10.05
N LEU A 339 -23.46 3.96 10.35
CA LEU A 339 -24.58 4.58 11.06
C LEU A 339 -25.83 4.70 10.19
N ALA A 340 -25.67 4.97 8.89
CA ALA A 340 -26.79 5.05 7.95
C ALA A 340 -27.37 3.66 7.59
N ASN A 341 -26.57 2.60 7.72
CA ASN A 341 -26.94 1.25 7.31
C ASN A 341 -26.84 0.27 8.51
N PRO A 342 -27.91 0.11 9.31
CA PRO A 342 -27.86 -0.61 10.58
C PRO A 342 -27.76 -2.14 10.46
N TYR A 343 -28.05 -2.70 9.28
CA TYR A 343 -27.97 -4.14 8.99
C TYR A 343 -26.66 -4.54 8.29
N GLU A 344 -25.69 -3.63 8.26
CA GLU A 344 -24.38 -3.86 7.64
C GLU A 344 -23.34 -4.26 8.69
N VAL A 345 -22.51 -5.23 8.33
CA VAL A 345 -21.32 -5.70 9.04
C VAL A 345 -20.11 -5.47 8.15
N LEU A 346 -19.10 -4.80 8.69
CA LEU A 346 -17.88 -4.42 7.97
C LEU A 346 -16.63 -5.03 8.59
N THR A 347 -15.60 -5.14 7.77
CA THR A 347 -14.24 -5.44 8.21
C THR A 347 -13.30 -4.31 7.84
N ILE A 348 -12.48 -3.88 8.81
CA ILE A 348 -11.35 -2.98 8.60
C ILE A 348 -10.08 -3.78 8.85
N GLU A 349 -9.22 -3.87 7.85
CA GLU A 349 -7.92 -4.51 7.96
C GLU A 349 -6.80 -3.48 7.76
N PHE A 350 -5.80 -3.50 8.62
CA PHE A 350 -4.55 -2.75 8.48
C PHE A 350 -3.45 -3.74 8.09
N ASN A 351 -3.33 -4.03 6.80
CA ASN A 351 -2.41 -5.06 6.29
C ASN A 351 -1.01 -4.50 6.02
N GLU A 352 -0.93 -3.32 5.39
CA GLU A 352 0.33 -2.73 4.94
C GLU A 352 0.64 -1.44 5.69
N ASN A 353 1.93 -1.22 5.95
CA ASN A 353 2.38 -0.04 6.66
C ASN A 353 3.78 0.43 6.27
N ASP A 354 4.04 1.73 6.45
CA ASP A 354 5.37 2.34 6.27
C ASP A 354 5.62 3.45 7.31
N GLY A 355 6.73 3.34 8.03
CA GLY A 355 7.10 4.20 9.16
C GLY A 355 7.33 3.41 10.46
N ASP A 356 7.47 4.11 11.59
CA ASP A 356 7.57 3.50 12.91
C ASP A 356 6.27 2.76 13.28
N VAL A 357 6.36 1.42 13.34
CA VAL A 357 5.20 0.54 13.56
C VAL A 357 4.56 0.76 14.93
N ALA A 358 5.32 1.17 15.95
CA ALA A 358 4.78 1.44 17.28
C ALA A 358 3.98 2.75 17.31
N ALA A 359 4.46 3.81 16.66
CA ALA A 359 3.73 5.05 16.47
C ALA A 359 2.45 4.82 15.67
N LEU A 360 2.52 4.08 14.56
CA LEU A 360 1.36 3.67 13.76
C LEU A 360 0.33 2.95 14.62
N SER A 361 0.74 1.89 15.32
CA SER A 361 -0.12 1.09 16.19
C SER A 361 -0.87 1.95 17.21
N ARG A 362 -0.14 2.82 17.93
CA ARG A 362 -0.72 3.74 18.92
C ARG A 362 -1.74 4.68 18.30
N ILE A 363 -1.42 5.29 17.15
CA ILE A 363 -2.30 6.25 16.49
C ILE A 363 -3.54 5.54 15.90
N ILE A 364 -3.39 4.37 15.28
CA ILE A 364 -4.50 3.56 14.75
C ILE A 364 -5.48 3.24 15.88
N VAL A 365 -5.00 2.66 16.99
CA VAL A 365 -5.87 2.30 18.14
C VAL A 365 -6.58 3.54 18.68
N ALA A 366 -5.88 4.66 18.86
CA ALA A 366 -6.47 5.89 19.35
C ALA A 366 -7.56 6.44 18.42
N LYS A 367 -7.33 6.47 17.10
CA LYS A 367 -8.32 6.93 16.12
C LYS A 367 -9.50 5.97 16.01
N LEU A 368 -9.28 4.65 16.00
CA LEU A 368 -10.35 3.66 16.00
C LEU A 368 -11.31 3.84 17.19
N LEU A 369 -10.76 3.98 18.41
CA LEU A 369 -11.57 4.24 19.60
C LEU A 369 -12.31 5.57 19.53
N LYS A 370 -11.65 6.63 19.02
CA LYS A 370 -12.25 7.96 18.84
C LYS A 370 -13.47 7.93 17.91
N TYR A 371 -13.37 7.26 16.76
CA TYR A 371 -14.44 7.27 15.74
C TYR A 371 -15.57 6.31 16.06
N PHE A 372 -15.29 5.13 16.61
CA PHE A 372 -16.28 4.06 16.72
C PHE A 372 -16.81 3.80 18.13
N THR A 373 -16.40 4.61 19.13
CA THR A 373 -17.08 4.67 20.42
C THR A 373 -18.25 5.64 20.32
N ILE A 374 -19.46 5.12 20.16
CA ILE A 374 -20.65 5.94 19.96
C ILE A 374 -21.30 6.27 21.31
N PRO A 375 -21.61 7.54 21.60
CA PRO A 375 -22.35 7.91 22.80
C PRO A 375 -23.67 7.14 22.91
N GLY A 376 -23.91 6.52 24.06
CA GLY A 376 -25.14 5.77 24.33
C GLY A 376 -25.18 4.32 23.83
N THR A 377 -24.45 3.95 22.78
CA THR A 377 -24.41 2.56 22.28
C THR A 377 -23.06 1.85 22.44
N GLY A 378 -22.02 2.61 22.80
CA GLY A 378 -20.66 2.11 23.03
C GLY A 378 -19.91 1.80 21.75
N LEU A 379 -18.82 1.04 21.90
CA LEU A 379 -17.90 0.68 20.81
C LEU A 379 -18.57 -0.24 19.79
N LEU A 380 -18.45 0.05 18.49
CA LEU A 380 -19.03 -0.77 17.41
C LEU A 380 -18.23 -2.05 17.07
N PHE A 381 -17.10 -2.28 17.73
CA PHE A 381 -16.24 -3.43 17.45
C PHE A 381 -16.69 -4.68 18.19
N TRP A 382 -16.65 -5.83 17.51
CA TRP A 382 -16.92 -7.10 18.15
C TRP A 382 -15.74 -7.52 19.05
N PRO A 383 -15.94 -7.72 20.37
CA PRO A 383 -14.89 -8.18 21.26
C PRO A 383 -14.70 -9.70 21.14
N ARG A 384 -13.47 -10.17 21.37
CA ARG A 384 -13.14 -11.60 21.49
C ARG A 384 -12.28 -11.85 22.71
N SER A 385 -12.70 -12.82 23.51
CA SER A 385 -12.04 -13.16 24.78
C SER A 385 -11.03 -14.30 24.65
N SER A 386 -11.16 -15.12 23.61
CA SER A 386 -10.33 -16.31 23.40
C SER A 386 -10.23 -16.66 21.91
N MET A 387 -9.13 -17.31 21.53
CA MET A 387 -8.95 -17.95 20.23
C MET A 387 -9.96 -19.10 19.99
N THR A 388 -10.48 -19.71 21.06
CA THR A 388 -11.39 -20.86 20.98
C THR A 388 -12.86 -20.46 20.85
N GLU A 389 -13.17 -19.18 21.03
CA GLU A 389 -14.52 -18.64 20.92
C GLU A 389 -15.02 -18.77 19.47
N LYS A 390 -16.26 -19.23 19.29
CA LYS A 390 -16.86 -19.27 17.95
C LYS A 390 -17.09 -17.85 17.45
N TRP A 391 -16.92 -17.64 16.15
CA TRP A 391 -17.31 -16.38 15.54
C TRP A 391 -18.82 -16.15 15.67
N PRO A 392 -19.25 -14.90 15.94
CA PRO A 392 -20.67 -14.57 15.98
C PRO A 392 -21.29 -14.70 14.60
N THR A 393 -22.59 -14.91 14.55
CA THR A 393 -23.40 -14.72 13.33
C THR A 393 -23.52 -13.24 12.98
N LEU A 394 -23.79 -12.94 11.69
CA LEU A 394 -24.06 -11.56 11.30
C LEU A 394 -25.26 -10.98 12.06
N ARG A 395 -26.29 -11.80 12.28
CA ARG A 395 -27.46 -11.43 13.09
C ARG A 395 -27.05 -11.02 14.51
N GLU A 396 -26.22 -11.80 15.19
CA GLU A 396 -25.73 -11.47 16.54
C GLU A 396 -24.93 -10.16 16.55
N MET A 397 -24.04 -9.97 15.57
CA MET A 397 -23.28 -8.73 15.41
C MET A 397 -24.18 -7.50 15.25
N ILE A 398 -25.21 -7.63 14.42
CA ILE A 398 -26.17 -6.57 14.13
C ILE A 398 -27.03 -6.26 15.36
N LEU A 399 -27.61 -7.28 16.01
CA LEU A 399 -28.45 -7.12 17.19
C LEU A 399 -27.67 -6.56 18.40
N ALA A 400 -26.39 -6.88 18.53
CA ALA A 400 -25.52 -6.33 19.57
C ALA A 400 -24.97 -4.92 19.23
N ASN A 401 -25.24 -4.42 18.03
CA ASN A 401 -24.61 -3.23 17.45
C ASN A 401 -23.07 -3.25 17.54
N LYS A 402 -22.49 -4.44 17.36
CA LYS A 402 -21.05 -4.72 17.31
C LYS A 402 -20.69 -5.18 15.91
N ARG A 403 -20.78 -4.26 14.96
CA ARG A 403 -20.87 -4.54 13.51
C ARG A 403 -19.57 -4.36 12.74
N ILE A 404 -18.46 -4.10 13.42
CA ILE A 404 -17.16 -3.92 12.77
C ILE A 404 -16.17 -4.93 13.35
N MET A 405 -15.50 -5.67 12.46
CA MET A 405 -14.35 -6.50 12.80
C MET A 405 -13.06 -5.79 12.41
N VAL A 406 -12.06 -5.81 13.29
CA VAL A 406 -10.76 -5.15 13.05
C VAL A 406 -9.65 -6.19 13.01
N PHE A 407 -8.89 -6.20 11.93
CA PHE A 407 -7.69 -7.01 11.76
C PHE A 407 -6.47 -6.12 11.59
N MET A 408 -5.37 -6.52 12.21
CA MET A 408 -4.11 -5.79 12.20
C MET A 408 -2.98 -6.75 11.85
N GLY A 409 -2.13 -6.36 10.90
CA GLY A 409 -0.86 -7.03 10.58
C GLY A 409 0.21 -6.68 11.62
N ASP A 410 1.35 -6.17 11.15
CA ASP A 410 2.49 -5.86 12.02
C ASP A 410 2.16 -4.83 13.12
N THR A 411 1.20 -3.94 12.87
CA THR A 411 0.73 -2.94 13.85
C THR A 411 0.02 -3.56 15.06
N TYR A 412 -0.29 -4.86 15.04
CA TYR A 412 -0.82 -5.58 16.20
C TYR A 412 0.21 -5.79 17.32
N TYR A 413 1.45 -6.11 16.97
CA TYR A 413 2.46 -6.53 17.94
C TYR A 413 2.83 -5.42 18.94
N PRO A 414 3.01 -4.15 18.52
CA PRO A 414 3.36 -3.06 19.44
C PRO A 414 2.23 -2.58 20.36
N ILE A 415 1.00 -3.08 20.21
CA ILE A 415 -0.10 -2.72 21.11
C ILE A 415 0.26 -3.15 22.54
N PRO A 416 0.25 -2.25 23.54
CA PRO A 416 0.56 -2.60 24.92
C PRO A 416 -0.41 -3.64 25.49
N ASP A 417 0.08 -4.51 26.37
CA ASP A 417 -0.77 -5.45 27.11
C ASP A 417 -1.52 -4.76 28.27
N PRO A 418 -2.77 -5.17 28.56
CA PRO A 418 -3.56 -6.14 27.80
C PRO A 418 -4.05 -5.53 26.47
N LYS A 419 -3.87 -6.28 25.37
CA LYS A 419 -4.38 -5.85 24.05
C LYS A 419 -5.90 -5.70 24.09
N PRO A 420 -6.49 -4.73 23.35
CA PRO A 420 -7.94 -4.63 23.24
C PRO A 420 -8.53 -5.92 22.68
N ASN A 421 -9.54 -6.45 23.34
CA ASN A 421 -10.17 -7.72 22.98
C ASN A 421 -10.81 -7.74 21.57
N TRP A 422 -11.03 -6.58 20.96
CA TRP A 422 -11.53 -6.46 19.59
C TRP A 422 -10.41 -6.46 18.52
N ALA A 423 -9.15 -6.29 18.92
CA ALA A 423 -8.03 -6.26 17.98
C ALA A 423 -7.62 -7.69 17.62
N ASN A 424 -7.74 -8.06 16.35
CA ASN A 424 -7.37 -9.38 15.86
C ASN A 424 -6.04 -9.31 15.11
N GLN A 425 -5.08 -10.17 15.45
CA GLN A 425 -3.88 -10.36 14.61
C GLN A 425 -4.28 -11.12 13.34
N LYS A 426 -3.94 -10.61 12.16
CA LYS A 426 -4.46 -11.15 10.90
C LYS A 426 -4.04 -12.60 10.64
N ASP A 427 -2.74 -12.89 10.74
CA ASP A 427 -2.13 -14.18 10.33
C ASP A 427 -2.49 -15.34 11.27
N THR A 428 -3.10 -15.02 12.41
CA THR A 428 -3.65 -15.95 13.37
C THR A 428 -4.94 -16.59 12.84
N TRP A 429 -5.68 -15.87 12.01
CA TRP A 429 -7.02 -16.28 11.53
C TRP A 429 -7.06 -16.54 10.03
N LYS A 430 -6.13 -15.92 9.31
CA LYS A 430 -6.15 -15.76 7.87
C LYS A 430 -4.79 -16.18 7.34
N MET A 431 -4.80 -17.01 6.31
CA MET A 431 -3.63 -17.15 5.47
C MET A 431 -3.95 -16.39 4.21
N ASP A 432 -3.07 -15.45 3.85
CA ASP A 432 -3.12 -14.89 2.51
C ASP A 432 -3.04 -16.08 1.55
N GLY A 433 -3.96 -16.13 0.57
CA GLY A 433 -4.07 -17.26 -0.34
C GLY A 433 -2.90 -17.31 -1.32
N PHE A 434 -3.18 -17.20 -2.61
CA PHE A 434 -2.12 -16.90 -3.56
C PHE A 434 -1.59 -15.50 -3.30
N ARG A 435 -0.38 -15.42 -2.73
CA ARG A 435 0.37 -14.16 -2.68
C ARG A 435 0.99 -13.90 -4.04
N TYR A 436 0.87 -12.66 -4.51
CA TYR A 436 1.55 -12.11 -5.67
C TYR A 436 2.99 -12.66 -5.78
N THR A 437 3.32 -13.27 -6.91
CA THR A 437 4.72 -13.47 -7.27
C THR A 437 5.14 -12.25 -8.07
N SER A 438 6.29 -11.68 -7.74
CA SER A 438 6.91 -10.62 -8.55
C SER A 438 7.22 -11.08 -9.97
N ASP A 439 7.13 -12.38 -10.24
CA ASP A 439 7.60 -13.01 -11.46
C ASP A 439 6.48 -13.11 -12.52
N ASP A 440 5.22 -13.02 -12.10
CA ASP A 440 4.05 -13.07 -12.98
C ASP A 440 3.64 -11.65 -13.40
N THR A 441 4.05 -11.26 -14.60
CA THR A 441 3.83 -9.90 -15.13
C THR A 441 2.76 -9.84 -16.21
N MET A 442 2.13 -10.96 -16.55
CA MET A 442 1.07 -11.05 -17.55
C MET A 442 -0.15 -11.77 -16.99
N PRO A 443 -1.40 -11.38 -17.37
CA PRO A 443 -2.63 -12.04 -16.91
C PRO A 443 -2.61 -13.57 -17.07
N LYS A 444 -2.05 -14.07 -18.17
CA LYS A 444 -1.93 -15.50 -18.43
C LYS A 444 -1.04 -16.22 -17.40
N GLN A 445 0.09 -15.62 -17.04
CA GLN A 445 1.02 -16.21 -16.06
C GLN A 445 0.38 -16.25 -14.67
N LEU A 446 -0.29 -15.16 -14.28
CA LEU A 446 -1.02 -15.07 -13.02
C LEU A 446 -2.12 -16.14 -12.92
N ASN A 447 -2.88 -16.32 -14.01
CA ASN A 447 -3.88 -17.38 -14.08
C ASN A 447 -3.24 -18.77 -13.91
N GLU A 448 -2.16 -19.07 -14.64
CA GLU A 448 -1.47 -20.37 -14.55
C GLU A 448 -0.92 -20.64 -13.13
N SER A 449 -0.25 -19.66 -12.52
CA SER A 449 0.29 -19.74 -11.16
C SER A 449 -0.82 -19.97 -10.13
N TYR A 450 -1.97 -19.30 -10.30
CA TYR A 450 -3.09 -19.47 -9.40
C TYR A 450 -3.81 -20.81 -9.56
N TYR A 451 -4.02 -21.29 -10.78
CA TYR A 451 -4.52 -22.64 -11.01
C TYR A 451 -3.61 -23.69 -10.38
N GLY A 452 -2.28 -23.48 -10.49
CA GLY A 452 -1.29 -24.30 -9.81
C GLY A 452 -1.44 -24.28 -8.29
N TRP A 453 -1.64 -23.10 -7.69
CA TRP A 453 -1.90 -22.96 -6.26
C TRP A 453 -3.20 -23.63 -5.82
N CYS A 454 -4.32 -23.36 -6.50
CA CYS A 454 -5.60 -24.00 -6.21
C CYS A 454 -5.55 -25.52 -6.38
N GLY A 455 -4.82 -26.01 -7.38
CA GLY A 455 -4.64 -27.43 -7.66
C GLY A 455 -3.96 -28.20 -6.54
N LYS A 456 -3.21 -27.54 -5.64
CA LYS A 456 -2.62 -28.16 -4.44
C LYS A 456 -3.70 -28.64 -3.46
N GLY A 457 -4.86 -27.97 -3.44
CA GLY A 457 -5.95 -28.23 -2.51
C GLY A 457 -5.61 -27.89 -1.07
N ALA A 458 -6.61 -28.02 -0.19
CA ALA A 458 -6.42 -27.80 1.24
C ALA A 458 -5.37 -28.76 1.83
N PRO A 459 -4.54 -28.30 2.80
CA PRO A 459 -3.62 -29.18 3.53
C PRO A 459 -4.37 -30.37 4.12
N THR A 460 -3.86 -31.58 3.87
CA THR A 460 -4.50 -32.84 4.32
C THR A 460 -4.13 -33.22 5.75
N ASP A 461 -3.13 -32.54 6.33
CA ASP A 461 -2.63 -32.77 7.69
C ASP A 461 -3.39 -32.00 8.77
N GLY A 462 -4.44 -31.25 8.38
CA GLY A 462 -5.25 -30.44 9.30
C GLY A 462 -4.49 -29.24 9.89
N SER A 463 -3.28 -28.95 9.40
CA SER A 463 -2.42 -27.91 9.97
C SER A 463 -2.94 -26.49 9.74
N PHE A 464 -3.81 -26.28 8.74
CA PHE A 464 -4.41 -24.97 8.48
C PHE A 464 -5.80 -25.10 7.83
N ILE A 465 -6.87 -24.76 8.56
CA ILE A 465 -8.09 -24.21 7.96
C ILE A 465 -8.21 -22.73 8.37
N GLN A 466 -7.10 -22.00 8.23
CA GLN A 466 -7.16 -20.54 8.19
C GLN A 466 -8.11 -20.12 7.07
N TRP A 467 -8.85 -19.04 7.29
CA TRP A 467 -9.91 -18.67 6.37
C TRP A 467 -9.34 -18.36 5.00
N GLN A 468 -9.73 -19.13 3.98
CA GLN A 468 -9.12 -18.98 2.67
C GLN A 468 -9.56 -17.68 2.02
N GLN A 469 -8.64 -17.14 1.24
CA GLN A 469 -8.75 -15.80 0.69
C GLN A 469 -8.37 -15.87 -0.78
N ILE A 470 -9.15 -15.18 -1.60
CA ILE A 470 -8.72 -14.83 -2.93
C ILE A 470 -8.17 -13.42 -2.83
N ASP A 471 -6.88 -13.26 -3.07
CA ASP A 471 -6.21 -11.96 -3.06
C ASP A 471 -5.58 -11.72 -4.44
N ILE A 472 -6.31 -11.03 -5.31
CA ILE A 472 -5.82 -10.61 -6.63
C ILE A 472 -5.16 -9.23 -6.47
N ASN A 473 -4.02 -9.24 -5.80
CA ASN A 473 -3.23 -8.04 -5.59
C ASN A 473 -2.20 -7.94 -6.72
N MET A 474 -2.32 -6.92 -7.56
CA MET A 474 -1.40 -6.68 -8.67
C MET A 474 -0.34 -5.65 -8.27
N GLY A 475 0.93 -6.06 -8.32
CA GLY A 475 2.09 -5.18 -8.30
C GLY A 475 2.77 -5.12 -9.68
N ILE A 476 3.60 -4.12 -9.90
CA ILE A 476 4.49 -4.06 -11.07
C ILE A 476 5.93 -4.16 -10.55
N LEU A 477 6.79 -4.86 -11.30
CA LEU A 477 8.20 -5.07 -10.98
C LEU A 477 9.02 -3.76 -10.93
N ALA A 478 9.84 -3.60 -9.89
CA ALA A 478 10.70 -2.43 -9.70
C ALA A 478 11.72 -2.17 -10.85
N PRO A 479 12.38 -3.18 -11.46
CA PRO A 479 13.37 -2.93 -12.51
C PRO A 479 12.78 -2.26 -13.75
N ASP A 480 11.60 -2.69 -14.20
CA ASP A 480 10.96 -2.16 -15.41
C ASP A 480 10.38 -0.77 -15.15
N ILE A 481 9.72 -0.56 -14.01
CA ILE A 481 9.18 0.76 -13.63
C ILE A 481 10.28 1.81 -13.52
N ILE A 482 11.38 1.50 -12.83
CA ILE A 482 12.46 2.48 -12.63
C ILE A 482 13.08 2.84 -13.98
N ASN A 483 13.22 1.88 -14.90
CA ASN A 483 13.77 2.12 -16.22
C ASN A 483 12.83 2.93 -17.12
N GLU A 484 11.52 2.67 -17.06
CA GLU A 484 10.51 3.40 -17.82
C GLU A 484 10.30 4.82 -17.26
N LEU A 485 10.24 4.99 -15.94
CA LEU A 485 10.19 6.30 -15.27
C LEU A 485 11.43 7.15 -15.61
N LYS A 486 12.63 6.56 -15.60
CA LYS A 486 13.86 7.25 -16.03
C LYS A 486 13.81 7.71 -17.49
N GLN A 487 13.05 7.02 -18.33
CA GLN A 487 12.87 7.35 -19.74
C GLN A 487 11.65 8.22 -20.01
N GLY A 488 10.85 8.56 -18.97
CA GLY A 488 9.59 9.30 -19.11
C GLY A 488 8.51 8.54 -19.89
N LYS A 489 8.64 7.21 -19.98
CA LYS A 489 7.74 6.35 -20.75
C LYS A 489 6.72 5.70 -19.84
N VAL A 490 5.50 5.54 -20.36
CA VAL A 490 4.48 4.72 -19.71
C VAL A 490 4.94 3.27 -19.82
N PRO A 491 4.97 2.51 -18.70
CA PRO A 491 5.31 1.09 -18.76
C PRO A 491 4.31 0.34 -19.65
N GLN A 492 4.75 -0.80 -20.20
CA GLN A 492 3.87 -1.66 -21.01
C GLN A 492 2.61 -2.10 -20.25
N LEU A 493 2.65 -2.10 -18.92
CA LEU A 493 1.56 -2.57 -18.08
C LEU A 493 1.40 -1.69 -16.85
N CYS A 494 0.14 -1.28 -16.60
CA CYS A 494 -0.30 -0.54 -15.43
C CYS A 494 -1.17 -1.43 -14.53
N ILE A 495 -1.25 -1.11 -13.23
CA ILE A 495 -2.02 -1.89 -12.24
C ILE A 495 -3.49 -1.99 -12.66
N GLY A 496 -4.10 -0.89 -13.12
CA GLY A 496 -5.49 -0.85 -13.57
C GLY A 496 -5.82 -1.82 -14.71
N PRO A 497 -5.22 -1.66 -15.90
CA PRO A 497 -5.37 -2.59 -17.01
C PRO A 497 -5.07 -4.04 -16.64
N LEU A 498 -3.96 -4.29 -15.93
CA LEU A 498 -3.58 -5.63 -15.48
C LEU A 498 -4.63 -6.26 -14.56
N ALA A 499 -5.13 -5.48 -13.59
CA ALA A 499 -6.17 -5.92 -12.68
C ALA A 499 -7.46 -6.21 -13.45
N THR A 500 -7.86 -5.34 -14.37
CA THR A 500 -9.10 -5.52 -15.15
C THR A 500 -9.05 -6.81 -15.99
N GLU A 501 -7.94 -7.03 -16.72
CA GLU A 501 -7.74 -8.24 -17.52
C GLU A 501 -7.69 -9.51 -16.66
N THR A 502 -7.05 -9.43 -15.49
CA THR A 502 -6.90 -10.58 -14.59
C THR A 502 -8.23 -10.88 -13.89
N ASN A 503 -8.85 -9.88 -13.27
CA ASN A 503 -10.04 -10.02 -12.43
C ASN A 503 -11.15 -10.82 -13.12
N TYR A 504 -11.55 -10.49 -14.35
CA TYR A 504 -12.64 -11.22 -15.02
C TYR A 504 -12.31 -12.68 -15.29
N ALA A 505 -11.25 -12.92 -16.08
CA ALA A 505 -10.87 -14.28 -16.49
C ALA A 505 -10.56 -15.18 -15.29
N PHE A 506 -9.99 -14.60 -14.24
CA PHE A 506 -9.64 -15.28 -13.03
C PHE A 506 -10.86 -15.55 -12.14
N LEU A 507 -11.67 -14.54 -11.83
CA LEU A 507 -12.79 -14.66 -10.88
C LEU A 507 -13.83 -15.68 -11.37
N GLU A 508 -14.10 -15.74 -12.67
CA GLU A 508 -14.96 -16.79 -13.23
C GLU A 508 -14.33 -18.18 -13.09
N ALA A 509 -13.04 -18.30 -13.37
CA ALA A 509 -12.32 -19.58 -13.31
C ALA A 509 -12.23 -20.19 -11.90
N ILE A 510 -11.98 -19.35 -10.89
CA ILE A 510 -11.77 -19.81 -9.51
C ILE A 510 -13.07 -20.32 -8.88
N ALA A 511 -14.21 -19.78 -9.33
CA ALA A 511 -15.49 -20.11 -8.74
C ALA A 511 -15.79 -21.60 -8.84
N ASP A 512 -15.55 -22.17 -10.02
CA ASP A 512 -15.78 -23.59 -10.28
C ASP A 512 -14.58 -24.46 -9.86
N PHE A 513 -13.36 -24.00 -10.14
CA PHE A 513 -12.17 -24.83 -9.97
C PHE A 513 -11.67 -24.89 -8.52
N CYS A 514 -11.58 -23.75 -7.84
CA CYS A 514 -10.95 -23.67 -6.53
C CYS A 514 -11.92 -24.04 -5.40
N TYR A 515 -13.20 -23.70 -5.53
CA TYR A 515 -14.17 -23.94 -4.46
C TYR A 515 -14.35 -25.42 -4.10
N THR A 516 -14.26 -26.31 -5.07
CA THR A 516 -14.34 -27.76 -4.83
C THR A 516 -13.12 -28.33 -4.11
N ARG A 517 -12.01 -27.60 -4.09
CA ARG A 517 -10.72 -28.03 -3.51
C ARG A 517 -10.44 -27.40 -2.15
N TRP A 518 -11.20 -26.35 -1.79
CA TRP A 518 -11.03 -25.59 -0.57
C TRP A 518 -12.39 -25.41 0.14
N PRO A 519 -12.49 -25.83 1.42
CA PRO A 519 -13.78 -25.98 2.08
C PRO A 519 -14.43 -24.66 2.52
N TYR A 520 -13.72 -23.53 2.57
CA TYR A 520 -14.29 -22.23 2.98
C TYR A 520 -13.53 -21.06 2.41
N TRP A 521 -14.26 -20.10 1.84
CA TRP A 521 -13.73 -18.82 1.39
C TRP A 521 -14.34 -17.71 2.20
N PHE A 522 -13.49 -16.79 2.65
CA PHE A 522 -13.88 -15.73 3.55
C PHE A 522 -13.80 -14.36 2.88
N ARG A 523 -12.92 -14.17 1.90
CA ARG A 523 -12.89 -12.93 1.13
C ARG A 523 -12.49 -13.14 -0.32
N VAL A 524 -12.96 -12.22 -1.16
CA VAL A 524 -12.48 -12.00 -2.52
C VAL A 524 -11.99 -10.56 -2.60
N ARG A 525 -10.67 -10.36 -2.62
CA ARG A 525 -10.00 -9.06 -2.63
C ARG A 525 -9.37 -8.78 -3.99
N VAL A 526 -9.66 -7.61 -4.53
CA VAL A 526 -9.19 -7.21 -5.87
C VAL A 526 -8.69 -5.76 -5.91
N ASN A 527 -7.85 -5.47 -6.89
CA ASN A 527 -7.64 -4.11 -7.40
C ASN A 527 -8.75 -3.79 -8.43
N ASN A 528 -9.13 -2.53 -8.60
CA ASN A 528 -10.10 -2.07 -9.63
C ASN A 528 -11.43 -2.86 -9.60
N TYR A 529 -12.13 -2.80 -8.47
CA TYR A 529 -13.31 -3.65 -8.23
C TYR A 529 -14.51 -3.38 -9.15
N TRP A 530 -14.67 -2.17 -9.68
CA TRP A 530 -15.84 -1.79 -10.51
C TRP A 530 -15.84 -2.48 -11.88
N ASP A 531 -14.65 -2.83 -12.39
CA ASP A 531 -14.47 -3.61 -13.61
C ASP A 531 -14.04 -5.05 -13.23
N SER A 532 -14.82 -5.68 -12.36
CA SER A 532 -14.59 -7.05 -11.91
C SER A 532 -15.87 -7.80 -11.56
N ASP A 533 -15.77 -9.13 -11.51
CA ASP A 533 -16.85 -10.02 -11.05
C ASP A 533 -16.88 -10.20 -9.51
N VAL A 534 -16.22 -9.35 -8.73
CA VAL A 534 -16.02 -9.56 -7.27
C VAL A 534 -17.33 -9.79 -6.52
N PHE A 535 -18.39 -9.04 -6.84
CA PHE A 535 -19.69 -9.17 -6.19
C PHE A 535 -20.42 -10.45 -6.59
N LYS A 536 -20.36 -10.82 -7.88
CA LYS A 536 -20.94 -12.05 -8.42
C LYS A 536 -20.30 -13.27 -7.77
N ILE A 537 -18.96 -13.29 -7.68
CA ILE A 537 -18.23 -14.40 -7.06
C ILE A 537 -18.46 -14.46 -5.55
N ALA A 538 -18.40 -13.33 -4.83
CA ALA A 538 -18.67 -13.31 -3.40
C ALA A 538 -20.10 -13.81 -3.10
N SER A 539 -21.09 -13.41 -3.93
CA SER A 539 -22.47 -13.91 -3.80
C SER A 539 -22.56 -15.41 -4.06
N HIS A 540 -21.94 -15.90 -5.13
CA HIS A 540 -21.92 -17.33 -5.46
C HIS A 540 -21.29 -18.17 -4.35
N PHE A 541 -20.18 -17.69 -3.77
CA PHE A 541 -19.52 -18.35 -2.63
C PHE A 541 -20.39 -18.38 -1.38
N ASN A 542 -21.14 -17.31 -1.14
CA ASN A 542 -22.13 -17.28 -0.06
C ASN A 542 -23.27 -18.27 -0.30
N ASP A 543 -23.79 -18.43 -1.53
CA ASP A 543 -24.83 -19.43 -1.83
C ASP A 543 -24.38 -20.84 -1.44
N MET A 544 -23.13 -21.16 -1.77
CA MET A 544 -22.56 -22.45 -1.44
C MET A 544 -22.23 -22.60 0.05
N ASN A 545 -21.77 -21.53 0.72
CA ASN A 545 -21.57 -21.53 2.18
C ASN A 545 -22.90 -21.74 2.92
N VAL A 546 -23.99 -21.10 2.47
CA VAL A 546 -25.35 -21.31 2.99
C VAL A 546 -25.77 -22.78 2.81
N ALA A 547 -25.58 -23.35 1.62
CA ALA A 547 -25.89 -24.75 1.36
C ALA A 547 -25.10 -25.71 2.28
N ARG A 548 -23.80 -25.45 2.49
CA ARG A 548 -22.93 -26.23 3.38
C ARG A 548 -23.38 -26.18 4.83
N VAL A 549 -23.74 -25.00 5.34
CA VAL A 549 -24.25 -24.86 6.71
C VAL A 549 -25.58 -25.59 6.87
N LYS A 550 -26.50 -25.45 5.90
CA LYS A 550 -27.79 -26.17 5.90
C LYS A 550 -27.63 -27.70 5.88
N ALA A 551 -26.62 -28.21 5.19
CA ALA A 551 -26.29 -29.64 5.16
C ALA A 551 -25.64 -30.18 6.45
N GLY A 552 -25.41 -29.33 7.47
CA GLY A 552 -24.76 -29.72 8.73
C GLY A 552 -23.22 -29.75 8.66
N SER A 553 -22.62 -29.47 7.50
CA SER A 553 -21.17 -29.42 7.30
C SER A 553 -20.53 -28.12 7.80
N GLY A 554 -21.34 -27.10 8.15
CA GLY A 554 -20.88 -25.78 8.59
C GLY A 554 -19.98 -25.74 9.84
N ASN A 555 -19.98 -26.81 10.64
CA ASN A 555 -19.12 -26.93 11.83
C ASN A 555 -17.76 -27.59 11.54
N GLN A 556 -17.49 -27.98 10.29
CA GLN A 556 -16.18 -28.50 9.86
C GLN A 556 -15.15 -27.38 9.60
N ILE A 557 -15.55 -26.10 9.65
CA ILE A 557 -14.58 -25.01 9.83
C ILE A 557 -13.98 -25.22 11.20
N THR A 558 -12.71 -25.60 11.27
CA THR A 558 -12.03 -25.60 12.55
C THR A 558 -12.12 -24.18 13.13
N PRO A 559 -12.32 -24.03 14.45
CA PRO A 559 -12.31 -22.72 15.09
C PRO A 559 -10.95 -22.01 15.00
N TYR A 560 -9.96 -22.61 14.34
CA TYR A 560 -8.60 -22.12 14.10
C TYR A 560 -8.37 -21.97 12.60
#